data_AF-A0A2J6SSG4-F1
#
_entry.id   AF-A0A2J6SSG4-F1
#
_cell.length_a   1.000
_cell.length_b   1.000
_cell.length_c   1.000
_cell.angle_alpha   90.00
_cell.angle_beta   90.00
_cell.angle_gamma   90.00
#
_symmetry.space_group_name_H-M   'P 1'
#
loop_
_entity.id
_entity.type
_entity.pdbx_description
1 polymer ?
#
loop_
_entity_poly.entity_id
_entity_poly.type
_entity_poly.pdbx_seq_one_letter_code
_entity_poly.pdbx_strand_id
1 'polypeptide(L)'
;MNYQPRSRELSWAKPLSVDLLLKVLNVTFLHPFVGWMVPLCMRAQAMKWSHPAIQIAIGYASLLTAWYFLDVLNKQIAFSKPRKVDFSDEVIVITGGASGLGLLIAEVYGMRGATVAVLDVKDLESGEARGVSVYKCDVGNKDQVAKVAIEIERDLGTPTILINNAAIVNGKPLMDLSLDEIDRNFRVNLLSHFYTTKTFLPGMIRSGQGTIVTISSVIGQTGAAQLTDYAAAKAGITALHKSLAAELKSTPEIKTILVSPGQLSTPLFNGVQTPNSFFAPVLEPVDVAKEVIAAIDSGSSAVLAMPLYARWIDWMNVFPVGVQAILRGMCGVDAGMKTFQGRSAPGEKESLI
;
A
#
# COMPACT_ATOMS: atom_id res chain seq x y z
N MET A 1 -9.08 10.75 26.27
CA MET A 1 -9.55 12.04 25.72
C MET A 1 -10.12 11.77 24.34
N ASN A 2 -11.40 12.09 24.14
CA ASN A 2 -12.19 11.71 22.96
C ASN A 2 -11.54 12.15 21.65
N TYR A 3 -11.23 11.17 20.81
CA TYR A 3 -10.93 11.39 19.39
C TYR A 3 -12.16 12.03 18.75
N GLN A 4 -12.10 13.35 18.52
CA GLN A 4 -13.00 13.98 17.58
C GLN A 4 -12.32 13.89 16.20
N PRO A 5 -12.80 13.03 15.28
CA PRO A 5 -12.33 13.10 13.91
C PRO A 5 -12.55 14.53 13.42
N ARG A 6 -11.54 15.11 12.75
CA ARG A 6 -11.72 16.35 11.98
C ARG A 6 -13.06 16.24 11.25
N SER A 7 -13.86 17.30 11.35
CA SER A 7 -15.18 17.45 10.72
C SER A 7 -15.25 16.60 9.47
N ARG A 8 -16.19 15.62 9.44
CA ARG A 8 -16.53 14.86 8.23
C ARG A 8 -16.67 15.86 7.08
N GLU A 9 -15.60 16.09 6.33
CA GLU A 9 -15.75 16.56 4.95
C GLU A 9 -16.61 15.46 4.34
N LEU A 10 -17.80 15.86 3.92
CA LEU A 10 -18.83 14.95 3.47
C LEU A 10 -18.21 14.00 2.45
N SER A 11 -18.34 12.67 2.61
CA SER A 11 -17.59 11.71 1.78
C SER A 11 -17.92 11.82 0.28
N TRP A 12 -19.00 12.53 -0.07
CA TRP A 12 -19.39 12.86 -1.44
C TRP A 12 -18.64 14.07 -2.02
N ALA A 13 -18.07 14.92 -1.16
CA ALA A 13 -17.27 16.10 -1.50
C ALA A 13 -15.77 15.78 -1.48
N LYS A 14 -15.35 14.62 -2.02
CA LYS A 14 -13.92 14.41 -2.29
C LYS A 14 -13.47 15.55 -3.21
N PRO A 15 -12.45 16.35 -2.85
CA PRO A 15 -11.97 17.41 -3.71
C PRO A 15 -11.59 16.81 -5.06
N LEU A 16 -11.97 17.51 -6.13
CA LEU A 16 -11.70 17.10 -7.49
C LEU A 16 -10.18 16.94 -7.64
N SER A 17 -9.71 15.71 -7.76
CA SER A 17 -8.28 15.39 -7.82
C SER A 17 -7.90 14.88 -9.20
N VAL A 18 -6.61 15.00 -9.54
CA VAL A 18 -6.05 14.44 -10.77
C VAL A 18 -6.33 12.94 -10.86
N ASP A 19 -6.30 12.25 -9.72
CA ASP A 19 -6.60 10.82 -9.61
C ASP A 19 -8.04 10.49 -9.97
N LEU A 20 -9.00 11.29 -9.48
CA LEU A 20 -10.41 11.08 -9.78
C LEU A 20 -10.70 11.30 -11.27
N LEU A 21 -10.14 12.38 -11.84
CA LEU A 21 -10.26 12.68 -13.28
C LEU A 21 -9.71 11.54 -14.14
N LEU A 22 -8.49 11.08 -13.84
CA LEU A 22 -7.85 10.00 -14.60
C LEU A 22 -8.54 8.66 -14.39
N LYS A 23 -9.07 8.37 -13.20
CA LYS A 23 -9.90 7.19 -12.95
C LYS A 23 -11.18 7.22 -13.79
N VAL A 24 -11.88 8.34 -13.82
CA VAL A 24 -13.08 8.51 -14.66
C VAL A 24 -12.74 8.36 -16.13
N LEU A 25 -11.68 9.01 -16.62
CA LEU A 25 -11.21 8.88 -18.00
C LEU A 25 -10.88 7.42 -18.37
N ASN A 26 -10.20 6.68 -17.49
CA ASN A 26 -9.83 5.28 -17.70
C ASN A 26 -11.03 4.33 -17.74
N VAL A 27 -12.09 4.60 -16.97
CA VAL A 27 -13.31 3.79 -16.98
C VAL A 27 -14.26 4.19 -18.12
N THR A 28 -14.13 5.42 -18.63
CA THR A 28 -14.99 5.96 -19.70
C THR A 28 -14.26 5.99 -21.04
N PHE A 29 -13.72 7.14 -21.45
CA PHE A 29 -13.23 7.39 -22.80
C PHE A 29 -12.01 6.53 -23.18
N LEU A 30 -11.14 6.20 -22.22
CA LEU A 30 -9.92 5.43 -22.48
C LEU A 30 -10.16 3.90 -22.37
N HIS A 31 -11.38 3.46 -22.05
CA HIS A 31 -11.67 2.03 -21.94
C HIS A 31 -11.93 1.42 -23.32
N PRO A 32 -11.26 0.31 -23.72
CA PRO A 32 -11.43 -0.29 -25.04
C PRO A 32 -12.89 -0.61 -25.41
N PHE A 33 -13.66 -1.13 -24.45
CA PHE A 33 -15.09 -1.40 -24.64
C PHE A 33 -15.88 -0.14 -25.05
N VAL A 34 -15.67 0.98 -24.36
CA VAL A 34 -16.36 2.25 -24.67
C VAL A 34 -15.85 2.81 -26.00
N GLY A 35 -14.56 2.69 -26.28
CA GLY A 35 -13.96 3.05 -27.57
C GLY A 35 -14.64 2.35 -28.74
N TRP A 36 -14.95 1.05 -28.62
CA TRP A 36 -15.65 0.28 -29.65
C TRP A 36 -17.15 0.57 -29.76
N MET A 37 -17.80 1.09 -28.70
CA MET A 37 -19.20 1.52 -28.79
C MET A 37 -19.40 2.67 -29.78
N VAL A 38 -18.42 3.59 -29.90
CA VAL A 38 -18.51 4.75 -30.80
C VAL A 38 -18.69 4.36 -32.27
N PRO A 39 -17.79 3.57 -32.90
CA PRO A 39 -17.97 3.16 -34.30
C PRO A 39 -19.22 2.28 -34.49
N LEU A 40 -19.62 1.48 -33.50
CA LEU A 40 -20.86 0.70 -33.56
C LEU A 40 -22.11 1.60 -33.58
N CYS A 41 -22.16 2.64 -32.73
CA CYS A 41 -23.24 3.63 -32.74
C CYS A 41 -23.29 4.43 -34.04
N MET A 42 -22.14 4.83 -34.59
CA MET A 42 -22.07 5.52 -35.89
C MET A 42 -22.56 4.61 -37.03
N ARG A 43 -22.22 3.32 -36.95
CA ARG A 43 -22.71 2.33 -37.91
C ARG A 43 -24.20 2.09 -37.80
N ALA A 44 -24.76 2.10 -36.59
CA ALA A 44 -26.20 2.00 -36.33
C ALA A 44 -26.98 3.18 -36.94
N GLN A 45 -26.37 4.37 -37.01
CA GLN A 45 -26.90 5.55 -37.72
C GLN A 45 -26.71 5.50 -39.25
N ALA A 46 -26.43 4.32 -39.81
CA ALA A 46 -26.21 4.09 -41.25
C ALA A 46 -25.03 4.87 -41.87
N MET A 47 -24.05 5.30 -41.07
CA MET A 47 -22.82 5.89 -41.59
C MET A 47 -22.01 4.83 -42.38
N LYS A 48 -21.53 5.21 -43.57
CA LYS A 48 -20.71 4.33 -44.42
C LYS A 48 -19.35 4.07 -43.76
N TRP A 49 -18.83 2.85 -43.89
CA TRP A 49 -17.50 2.47 -43.42
C TRP A 49 -16.37 3.35 -43.98
N SER A 50 -16.53 3.90 -45.19
CA SER A 50 -15.55 4.79 -45.82
C SER A 50 -15.53 6.22 -45.25
N HIS A 51 -16.47 6.57 -44.37
CA HIS A 51 -16.55 7.93 -43.83
C HIS A 51 -15.36 8.21 -42.89
N PRO A 52 -14.65 9.35 -43.00
CA PRO A 52 -13.45 9.61 -42.21
C PRO A 52 -13.67 9.50 -40.70
N ALA A 53 -14.85 9.91 -40.22
CA ALA A 53 -15.17 9.86 -38.79
C ALA A 53 -15.24 8.42 -38.23
N ILE A 54 -15.77 7.44 -38.98
CA ILE A 54 -15.82 6.05 -38.52
C ILE A 54 -14.41 5.41 -38.56
N GLN A 55 -13.59 5.78 -39.55
CA GLN A 55 -12.20 5.32 -39.65
C GLN A 55 -11.34 5.84 -38.48
N ILE A 56 -11.51 7.11 -38.10
CA ILE A 56 -10.84 7.70 -36.93
C ILE A 56 -11.30 6.98 -35.64
N ALA A 57 -12.61 6.74 -35.48
CA ALA A 57 -13.15 6.06 -34.31
C ALA A 57 -12.64 4.61 -34.20
N ILE A 58 -12.58 3.86 -35.31
CA ILE A 58 -12.00 2.52 -35.37
C ILE A 58 -10.50 2.57 -35.04
N GLY A 59 -9.76 3.52 -35.60
CA GLY A 59 -8.33 3.70 -35.32
C GLY A 59 -8.07 3.97 -33.84
N TYR A 60 -8.85 4.84 -33.21
CA TYR A 60 -8.78 5.12 -31.77
C TYR A 60 -9.12 3.89 -30.91
N ALA A 61 -10.22 3.20 -31.20
CA ALA A 61 -10.61 1.99 -30.47
C ALA A 61 -9.57 0.86 -30.61
N SER A 62 -8.98 0.73 -31.80
CA SER A 62 -7.90 -0.23 -32.07
C SER A 62 -6.64 0.12 -31.29
N LEU A 63 -6.27 1.40 -31.22
CA LEU A 63 -5.13 1.87 -30.41
C LEU A 63 -5.35 1.58 -28.91
N LEU A 64 -6.53 1.88 -28.37
CA LEU A 64 -6.87 1.56 -26.98
C LEU A 64 -6.82 0.05 -26.71
N THR A 65 -7.33 -0.75 -27.64
CA THR A 65 -7.31 -2.22 -27.53
C THR A 65 -5.88 -2.75 -27.57
N ALA A 66 -5.05 -2.24 -28.47
CA ALA A 66 -3.63 -2.57 -28.53
C ALA A 66 -2.91 -2.18 -27.23
N TRP A 67 -3.17 -0.98 -26.69
CA TRP A 67 -2.62 -0.53 -25.42
C TRP A 67 -3.03 -1.44 -24.25
N TYR A 68 -4.31 -1.79 -24.16
CA TYR A 68 -4.81 -2.73 -23.16
C TYR A 68 -4.15 -4.10 -23.28
N PHE A 69 -4.01 -4.61 -24.50
CA PHE A 69 -3.33 -5.88 -24.74
C PHE A 69 -1.85 -5.83 -24.36
N LEU A 70 -1.14 -4.72 -24.65
CA LEU A 70 0.23 -4.52 -24.22
C LEU A 70 0.36 -4.47 -22.69
N ASP A 71 -0.59 -3.87 -21.97
CA ASP A 71 -0.62 -3.90 -20.50
C ASP A 71 -0.83 -5.32 -19.95
N VAL A 72 -1.73 -6.09 -20.56
CA VAL A 72 -1.95 -7.51 -20.21
C VAL A 72 -0.68 -8.33 -20.46
N LEU A 73 -0.04 -8.18 -21.63
CA LEU A 73 1.22 -8.85 -21.95
C LEU A 73 2.33 -8.45 -20.97
N ASN A 74 2.45 -7.16 -20.66
CA ASN A 74 3.43 -6.67 -19.70
C ASN A 74 3.26 -7.35 -18.33
N LYS A 75 2.01 -7.48 -17.84
CA LYS A 75 1.73 -8.19 -16.58
C LYS A 75 2.05 -9.69 -16.67
N GLN A 76 1.75 -10.34 -17.78
CA GLN A 76 2.07 -11.76 -17.99
C GLN A 76 3.57 -12.03 -18.09
N ILE A 77 4.35 -11.07 -18.60
CA ILE A 77 5.81 -11.13 -18.64
C ILE A 77 6.41 -10.84 -17.25
N ALA A 78 5.86 -9.86 -16.55
CA ALA A 78 6.38 -9.40 -15.27
C ALA A 78 6.09 -10.37 -14.12
N PHE A 79 4.93 -11.03 -14.14
CA PHE A 79 4.42 -11.83 -13.03
C PHE A 79 4.09 -13.26 -13.43
N SER A 80 4.27 -14.19 -12.50
CA SER A 80 3.87 -15.59 -12.67
C SER A 80 2.35 -15.75 -12.69
N LYS A 81 1.86 -16.90 -13.18
CA LYS A 81 0.43 -17.20 -13.24
C LYS A 81 -0.24 -17.02 -11.88
N PRO A 82 -1.48 -16.49 -11.82
CA PRO A 82 -2.19 -16.34 -10.55
C PRO A 82 -2.31 -17.67 -9.80
N ARG A 83 -2.20 -17.64 -8.47
CA ARG A 83 -2.54 -18.78 -7.61
C ARG A 83 -4.02 -18.72 -7.23
N LYS A 84 -4.63 -19.87 -6.92
CA LYS A 84 -5.97 -19.89 -6.30
C LYS A 84 -5.84 -19.43 -4.85
N VAL A 85 -6.70 -18.51 -4.42
CA VAL A 85 -6.81 -18.07 -3.02
C VAL A 85 -8.15 -18.55 -2.50
N ASP A 86 -8.12 -19.39 -1.48
CA ASP A 86 -9.31 -19.97 -0.86
C ASP A 86 -9.26 -19.72 0.65
N PHE A 87 -10.16 -18.88 1.16
CA PHE A 87 -10.03 -18.33 2.51
C PHE A 87 -10.06 -19.38 3.62
N SER A 88 -10.63 -20.56 3.37
CA SER A 88 -10.59 -21.68 4.34
C SER A 88 -9.18 -22.22 4.58
N ASP A 89 -8.30 -22.06 3.59
CA ASP A 89 -6.95 -22.62 3.57
C ASP A 89 -5.89 -21.54 3.84
N GLU A 90 -6.31 -20.27 3.97
CA GLU A 90 -5.42 -19.15 4.23
C GLU A 90 -5.22 -18.89 5.72
N VAL A 91 -3.96 -18.78 6.12
CA VAL A 91 -3.54 -18.26 7.43
C VAL A 91 -2.80 -16.95 7.18
N ILE A 92 -3.45 -15.84 7.54
CA ILE A 92 -3.02 -14.48 7.23
C ILE A 92 -2.35 -13.87 8.46
N VAL A 93 -1.05 -13.60 8.36
CA VAL A 93 -0.28 -12.90 9.39
C VAL A 93 -0.16 -11.43 9.03
N ILE A 94 -0.61 -10.53 9.91
CA ILE A 94 -0.58 -9.08 9.71
C ILE A 94 0.21 -8.42 10.83
N THR A 95 1.30 -7.73 10.48
CA THR A 95 2.06 -6.93 11.45
C THR A 95 1.47 -5.53 11.59
N GLY A 96 1.40 -5.00 12.81
CA GLY A 96 0.79 -3.68 13.07
C GLY A 96 -0.73 -3.68 12.84
N GLY A 97 -1.39 -4.80 13.11
CA GLY A 97 -2.81 -5.03 12.81
C GLY A 97 -3.78 -4.51 13.88
N ALA A 98 -3.32 -3.91 14.98
CA ALA A 98 -4.22 -3.45 16.04
C ALA A 98 -4.95 -2.14 15.72
N SER A 99 -4.52 -1.41 14.69
CA SER A 99 -5.07 -0.09 14.34
C SER A 99 -4.89 0.24 12.85
N GLY A 100 -5.59 1.26 12.37
CA GLY A 100 -5.39 1.83 11.04
C GLY A 100 -5.59 0.84 9.88
N LEU A 101 -4.68 0.86 8.90
CA LEU A 101 -4.78 0.01 7.69
C LEU A 101 -4.75 -1.49 8.03
N GLY A 102 -3.86 -1.91 8.95
CA GLY A 102 -3.73 -3.31 9.35
C GLY A 102 -5.01 -3.85 9.98
N LEU A 103 -5.66 -3.06 10.85
CA LEU A 103 -6.93 -3.44 11.48
C LEU A 103 -8.04 -3.63 10.45
N LEU A 104 -8.18 -2.69 9.50
CA LEU A 104 -9.19 -2.79 8.45
C LEU A 104 -9.02 -4.06 7.60
N ILE A 105 -7.78 -4.40 7.27
CA ILE A 105 -7.48 -5.62 6.51
C ILE A 105 -7.80 -6.87 7.37
N ALA A 106 -7.43 -6.87 8.64
CA ALA A 106 -7.70 -7.97 9.57
C ALA A 106 -9.20 -8.23 9.73
N GLU A 107 -9.99 -7.18 9.97
CA GLU A 107 -11.44 -7.29 10.14
C GLU A 107 -12.13 -7.79 8.87
N VAL A 108 -11.76 -7.27 7.69
CA VAL A 108 -12.36 -7.71 6.43
C VAL A 108 -12.08 -9.18 6.15
N TYR A 109 -10.84 -9.65 6.35
CA TYR A 109 -10.52 -11.07 6.15
C TYR A 109 -11.16 -11.98 7.20
N GLY A 110 -11.18 -11.57 8.47
CA GLY A 110 -11.87 -12.30 9.53
C GLY A 110 -13.37 -12.45 9.25
N MET A 111 -14.02 -11.38 8.75
CA MET A 111 -15.42 -11.42 8.31
C MET A 111 -15.66 -12.32 7.08
N ARG A 112 -14.65 -12.48 6.22
CA ARG A 112 -14.68 -13.36 5.04
C ARG A 112 -14.39 -14.82 5.36
N GLY A 113 -14.14 -15.15 6.63
CA GLY A 113 -13.91 -16.52 7.10
C GLY A 113 -12.47 -17.00 6.98
N ALA A 114 -11.51 -16.10 6.70
CA ALA A 114 -10.08 -16.43 6.76
C ALA A 114 -9.59 -16.44 8.21
N THR A 115 -8.54 -17.22 8.46
CA THR A 115 -7.85 -17.23 9.76
C THR A 115 -6.81 -16.13 9.79
N VAL A 116 -6.92 -15.17 10.71
CA VAL A 116 -6.05 -14.01 10.78
C VAL A 116 -5.28 -13.97 12.10
N ALA A 117 -3.95 -13.89 12.03
CA ALA A 117 -3.06 -13.61 13.14
C ALA A 117 -2.56 -12.16 13.08
N VAL A 118 -2.91 -11.35 14.08
CA VAL A 118 -2.41 -9.98 14.22
C VAL A 118 -1.22 -9.96 15.16
N LEU A 119 -0.07 -9.46 14.69
CA LEU A 119 1.11 -9.19 15.50
C LEU A 119 1.17 -7.70 15.80
N ASP A 120 0.98 -7.33 17.05
CA ASP A 120 1.08 -5.94 17.49
C ASP A 120 1.56 -5.88 18.95
N VAL A 121 2.06 -4.73 19.37
CA VAL A 121 2.43 -4.47 20.78
C VAL A 121 1.22 -4.05 21.62
N LYS A 122 0.12 -3.68 20.95
CA LYS A 122 -1.15 -3.28 21.56
C LYS A 122 -2.25 -4.30 21.29
N ASP A 123 -3.30 -4.23 22.10
CA ASP A 123 -4.57 -4.92 21.83
C ASP A 123 -5.35 -4.19 20.72
N LEU A 124 -6.26 -4.89 20.03
CA LEU A 124 -7.05 -4.32 18.94
C LEU A 124 -7.86 -3.11 19.42
N GLU A 125 -7.85 -2.03 18.66
CA GLU A 125 -8.69 -0.85 18.95
C GLU A 125 -10.20 -1.18 18.92
N SER A 126 -10.62 -2.20 18.16
CA SER A 126 -12.00 -2.68 18.12
C SER A 126 -12.34 -3.71 19.21
N GLY A 127 -11.37 -4.13 20.04
CA GLY A 127 -11.55 -5.15 21.06
C GLY A 127 -11.42 -6.56 20.51
N GLU A 128 -12.54 -7.16 20.09
CA GLU A 128 -12.57 -8.50 19.51
C GLU A 128 -13.11 -8.46 18.08
N ALA A 129 -12.43 -9.16 17.17
CA ALA A 129 -12.85 -9.33 15.79
C ALA A 129 -12.98 -10.81 15.44
N ARG A 130 -14.08 -11.18 14.78
CA ARG A 130 -14.34 -12.57 14.37
C ARG A 130 -13.24 -13.07 13.43
N GLY A 131 -12.67 -14.23 13.72
CA GLY A 131 -11.62 -14.86 12.90
C GLY A 131 -10.23 -14.23 13.07
N VAL A 132 -10.07 -13.32 14.04
CA VAL A 132 -8.81 -12.62 14.32
C VAL A 132 -8.27 -13.03 15.68
N SER A 133 -7.06 -13.59 15.69
CA SER A 133 -6.29 -13.90 16.89
C SER A 133 -5.16 -12.89 17.06
N VAL A 134 -5.01 -12.33 18.25
CA VAL A 134 -4.01 -11.29 18.53
C VAL A 134 -2.83 -11.91 19.28
N TYR A 135 -1.63 -11.70 18.76
CA TYR A 135 -0.38 -12.12 19.36
C TYR A 135 0.44 -10.88 19.73
N LYS A 136 0.70 -10.70 21.03
CA LYS A 136 1.53 -9.59 21.50
C LYS A 136 2.98 -9.80 21.05
N CYS A 137 3.44 -8.98 20.11
CA CYS A 137 4.75 -9.11 19.49
C CYS A 137 5.30 -7.75 19.09
N ASP A 138 6.49 -7.41 19.60
CA ASP A 138 7.32 -6.38 18.98
C ASP A 138 8.07 -6.98 17.80
N VAL A 139 7.63 -6.66 16.59
CA VAL A 139 8.23 -7.15 15.35
C VAL A 139 9.65 -6.61 15.10
N GLY A 140 10.08 -5.57 15.84
CA GLY A 140 11.47 -5.13 15.88
C GLY A 140 12.39 -6.08 16.68
N ASN A 141 11.83 -7.04 17.41
CA ASN A 141 12.56 -8.07 18.15
C ASN A 141 12.45 -9.43 17.43
N LYS A 142 13.54 -9.85 16.79
CA LYS A 142 13.63 -11.12 16.04
C LYS A 142 13.27 -12.36 16.88
N ASP A 143 13.58 -12.38 18.17
CA ASP A 143 13.35 -13.54 19.04
C ASP A 143 11.85 -13.65 19.38
N GLN A 144 11.16 -12.51 19.55
CA GLN A 144 9.70 -12.51 19.71
C GLN A 144 8.99 -12.95 18.43
N VAL A 145 9.46 -12.50 17.26
CA VAL A 145 8.89 -12.93 15.96
C VAL A 145 9.02 -14.45 15.78
N ALA A 146 10.19 -15.01 16.08
CA ALA A 146 10.42 -16.45 15.99
C ALA A 146 9.52 -17.25 16.95
N LYS A 147 9.37 -16.77 18.19
CA LYS A 147 8.50 -17.41 19.19
C LYS A 147 7.03 -17.41 18.76
N VAL A 148 6.52 -16.24 18.36
CA VAL A 148 5.12 -16.09 17.94
C VAL A 148 4.82 -16.87 16.66
N ALA A 149 5.78 -17.01 15.75
CA ALA A 149 5.59 -17.85 14.57
C ALA A 149 5.31 -19.32 14.92
N ILE A 150 5.99 -19.86 15.94
CA ILE A 150 5.74 -21.23 16.43
C ILE A 150 4.34 -21.33 17.05
N GLU A 151 3.93 -20.31 17.81
CA GLU A 151 2.59 -20.24 18.41
C GLU A 151 1.50 -20.20 17.31
N ILE A 152 1.67 -19.35 16.30
CA ILE A 152 0.75 -19.26 15.15
C ILE A 152 0.68 -20.58 14.39
N GLU A 153 1.82 -21.20 14.10
CA GLU A 153 1.83 -22.47 13.36
C GLU A 153 1.12 -23.59 14.13
N ARG A 154 1.26 -23.61 15.46
CA ARG A 154 0.55 -24.54 16.34
C ARG A 154 -0.95 -24.26 16.39
N ASP A 155 -1.33 -23.00 16.54
CA ASP A 155 -2.72 -22.62 16.85
C ASP A 155 -3.58 -22.54 15.58
N LEU A 156 -3.01 -22.07 14.47
CA LEU A 156 -3.72 -21.69 13.24
C LEU A 156 -3.24 -22.44 12.00
N GLY A 157 -2.07 -23.09 12.06
CA GLY A 157 -1.43 -23.75 10.91
C GLY A 157 -0.40 -22.87 10.20
N THR A 158 0.20 -23.40 9.13
CA THR A 158 1.30 -22.72 8.41
C THR A 158 0.81 -21.42 7.74
N PRO A 159 1.41 -20.26 8.07
CA PRO A 159 1.09 -19.00 7.42
C PRO A 159 1.26 -19.03 5.89
N THR A 160 0.25 -18.57 5.18
CA THR A 160 0.22 -18.52 3.70
C THR A 160 0.24 -17.08 3.19
N ILE A 161 -0.19 -16.10 3.98
CA ILE A 161 -0.13 -14.68 3.61
C ILE A 161 0.57 -13.92 4.73
N LEU A 162 1.62 -13.18 4.40
CA LEU A 162 2.32 -12.28 5.33
C LEU A 162 2.14 -10.84 4.86
N ILE A 163 1.51 -10.01 5.68
CA ILE A 163 1.34 -8.59 5.46
C ILE A 163 2.25 -7.82 6.40
N ASN A 164 3.39 -7.38 5.86
CA ASN A 164 4.33 -6.51 6.56
C ASN A 164 3.85 -5.06 6.50
N ASN A 165 3.17 -4.63 7.56
CA ASN A 165 2.51 -3.32 7.67
C ASN A 165 2.97 -2.49 8.89
N ALA A 166 3.50 -3.12 9.95
CA ALA A 166 3.93 -2.41 11.16
C ALA A 166 4.88 -1.25 10.85
N ALA A 167 4.60 -0.09 11.44
CA ALA A 167 5.43 1.10 11.25
C ALA A 167 5.38 2.07 12.43
N ILE A 168 6.46 2.83 12.60
CA ILE A 168 6.57 3.98 13.51
C ILE A 168 7.11 5.21 12.79
N VAL A 169 6.79 6.40 13.28
CA VAL A 169 7.25 7.69 12.72
C VAL A 169 7.63 8.61 13.87
N ASN A 170 8.85 9.16 13.83
CA ASN A 170 9.35 10.12 14.82
C ASN A 170 8.96 11.56 14.47
N GLY A 171 9.09 11.95 13.19
CA GLY A 171 8.65 13.26 12.71
C GLY A 171 9.50 14.45 13.15
N LYS A 172 10.81 14.25 13.34
CA LYS A 172 11.76 15.27 13.81
C LYS A 172 12.82 15.56 12.76
N PRO A 173 13.39 16.79 12.72
CA PRO A 173 14.62 17.05 11.98
C PRO A 173 15.73 16.08 12.39
N LEU A 174 16.63 15.73 11.48
CA LEU A 174 17.72 14.78 11.76
C LEU A 174 18.55 15.17 12.98
N MET A 175 18.82 16.47 13.15
CA MET A 175 19.60 16.99 14.28
C MET A 175 18.92 16.84 15.64
N ASP A 176 17.60 16.66 15.65
CA ASP A 176 16.79 16.53 16.87
C ASP A 176 16.41 15.07 17.15
N LEU A 177 16.78 14.13 16.26
CA LEU A 177 16.62 12.70 16.47
C LEU A 177 17.73 12.17 17.37
N SER A 178 17.35 11.45 18.43
CA SER A 178 18.32 10.64 19.16
C SER A 178 18.73 9.40 18.35
N LEU A 179 19.93 8.88 18.61
CA LEU A 179 20.40 7.66 17.96
C LEU A 179 19.49 6.46 18.25
N ASP A 180 18.95 6.37 19.46
CA ASP A 180 18.00 5.31 19.84
C ASP A 180 16.68 5.38 19.05
N GLU A 181 16.18 6.60 18.78
CA GLU A 181 15.00 6.79 17.93
C GLU A 181 15.25 6.33 16.49
N ILE A 182 16.45 6.63 15.96
CA ILE A 182 16.88 6.18 14.63
C ILE A 182 16.97 4.65 14.59
N ASP A 183 17.66 4.05 15.56
CA ASP A 183 17.82 2.60 15.62
C ASP A 183 16.49 1.87 15.79
N ARG A 184 15.59 2.42 16.61
CA ARG A 184 14.24 1.87 16.78
C ARG A 184 13.43 1.99 15.48
N ASN A 185 13.54 3.12 14.77
CA ASN A 185 12.90 3.31 13.48
C ASN A 185 13.35 2.24 12.48
N PHE A 186 14.66 2.03 12.31
CA PHE A 186 15.17 1.00 11.42
C PHE A 186 14.79 -0.42 11.87
N ARG A 187 14.81 -0.70 13.18
CA ARG A 187 14.38 -2.00 13.72
C ARG A 187 12.93 -2.32 13.34
N VAL A 188 12.01 -1.37 13.54
CA VAL A 188 10.57 -1.60 13.29
C VAL A 188 10.19 -1.44 11.83
N ASN A 189 10.70 -0.43 11.11
CA ASN A 189 10.27 -0.12 9.74
C ASN A 189 11.05 -0.88 8.65
N LEU A 190 12.25 -1.37 8.95
CA LEU A 190 13.11 -2.06 7.98
C LEU A 190 13.43 -3.49 8.40
N LEU A 191 14.10 -3.68 9.54
CA LEU A 191 14.59 -5.00 9.95
C LEU A 191 13.46 -5.98 10.28
N SER A 192 12.33 -5.50 10.80
CA SER A 192 11.13 -6.33 11.03
C SER A 192 10.67 -7.07 9.77
N HIS A 193 10.78 -6.46 8.59
CA HIS A 193 10.44 -7.09 7.31
C HIS A 193 11.40 -8.22 6.98
N PHE A 194 12.69 -8.09 7.32
CA PHE A 194 13.64 -9.19 7.19
C PHE A 194 13.32 -10.32 8.17
N TYR A 195 13.03 -9.99 9.43
CA TYR A 195 12.77 -10.98 10.48
C TYR A 195 11.52 -11.81 10.16
N THR A 196 10.42 -11.15 9.86
CA THR A 196 9.15 -11.79 9.51
C THR A 196 9.28 -12.60 8.22
N THR A 197 9.88 -12.03 7.15
CA THR A 197 10.07 -12.75 5.89
C THR A 197 10.94 -14.00 6.10
N LYS A 198 12.09 -13.89 6.79
CA LYS A 198 12.93 -15.06 7.08
C LYS A 198 12.23 -16.12 7.94
N THR A 199 11.30 -15.71 8.79
CA THR A 199 10.58 -16.61 9.69
C THR A 199 9.46 -17.35 8.95
N PHE A 200 8.63 -16.66 8.17
CA PHE A 200 7.43 -17.24 7.58
C PHE A 200 7.64 -17.80 6.16
N LEU A 201 8.55 -17.22 5.36
CA LEU A 201 8.78 -17.65 3.98
C LEU A 201 9.18 -19.13 3.83
N PRO A 202 10.03 -19.73 4.69
CA PRO A 202 10.36 -21.16 4.57
C PRO A 202 9.14 -22.08 4.66
N GLY A 203 8.14 -21.72 5.49
CA GLY A 203 6.88 -22.45 5.60
C GLY A 203 6.07 -22.37 4.31
N MET A 204 5.93 -21.16 3.76
CA MET A 204 5.24 -20.90 2.49
C MET A 204 5.87 -21.65 1.31
N ILE A 205 7.21 -21.69 1.25
CA ILE A 205 7.93 -22.44 0.20
C ILE A 205 7.65 -23.94 0.33
N ARG A 206 7.70 -24.49 1.54
CA ARG A 206 7.42 -25.93 1.77
C ARG A 206 5.98 -26.31 1.42
N SER A 207 5.02 -25.44 1.72
CA SER A 207 3.61 -25.67 1.39
C SER A 207 3.28 -25.42 -0.09
N GLY A 208 4.20 -24.83 -0.86
CA GLY A 208 3.96 -24.47 -2.25
C GLY A 208 2.90 -23.39 -2.42
N GLN A 209 2.66 -22.58 -1.38
CA GLN A 209 1.73 -21.46 -1.43
C GLN A 209 2.15 -20.33 -0.51
N GLY A 210 2.16 -19.10 -1.04
CA GLY A 210 2.53 -17.93 -0.27
C GLY A 210 2.17 -16.63 -0.96
N THR A 211 1.87 -15.60 -0.17
CA THR A 211 1.82 -14.20 -0.62
C THR A 211 2.50 -13.31 0.41
N ILE A 212 3.53 -12.59 0.01
CA ILE A 212 4.21 -11.59 0.85
C ILE A 212 3.81 -10.20 0.38
N VAL A 213 3.20 -9.43 1.28
CA VAL A 213 2.79 -8.05 1.06
C VAL A 213 3.70 -7.11 1.83
N THR A 214 4.33 -6.17 1.14
CA THR A 214 5.19 -5.14 1.72
C THR A 214 4.49 -3.79 1.64
N ILE A 215 4.11 -3.21 2.78
CA ILE A 215 3.58 -1.84 2.85
C ILE A 215 4.72 -0.83 2.97
N SER A 216 5.08 -0.25 1.82
CA SER A 216 6.05 0.82 1.68
C SER A 216 5.42 2.21 1.78
N SER A 217 6.00 3.21 1.12
CA SER A 217 5.48 4.57 0.98
C SER A 217 6.21 5.30 -0.15
N VAL A 218 5.52 6.23 -0.81
CA VAL A 218 6.14 7.16 -1.79
C VAL A 218 7.29 7.99 -1.18
N ILE A 219 7.27 8.21 0.14
CA ILE A 219 8.35 8.93 0.84
C ILE A 219 9.68 8.18 0.77
N GLY A 220 9.66 6.85 0.59
CA GLY A 220 10.88 6.09 0.32
C GLY A 220 11.55 6.42 -1.02
N GLN A 221 10.82 7.04 -1.95
CA GLN A 221 11.35 7.43 -3.27
C GLN A 221 11.75 8.91 -3.30
N THR A 222 10.99 9.78 -2.62
CA THR A 222 11.19 11.23 -2.70
C THR A 222 11.97 11.82 -1.54
N GLY A 223 11.92 11.19 -0.36
CA GLY A 223 12.26 11.82 0.91
C GLY A 223 11.36 13.01 1.25
N ALA A 224 11.40 13.42 2.52
CA ALA A 224 10.75 14.62 3.02
C ALA A 224 11.49 15.13 4.27
N ALA A 225 11.48 16.44 4.49
CA ALA A 225 11.96 17.01 5.74
C ALA A 225 11.27 16.37 6.96
N GLN A 226 12.03 16.19 8.04
CA GLN A 226 11.58 15.56 9.30
C GLN A 226 11.18 14.08 9.19
N LEU A 227 11.49 13.41 8.08
CA LEU A 227 11.24 11.97 7.84
C LEU A 227 12.51 11.25 7.37
N THR A 228 13.70 11.72 7.76
CA THR A 228 14.98 11.19 7.23
C THR A 228 15.18 9.71 7.54
N ASP A 229 14.87 9.28 8.77
CA ASP A 229 14.93 7.89 9.23
C ASP A 229 13.83 7.02 8.58
N TYR A 230 12.59 7.50 8.59
CA TYR A 230 11.44 6.81 8.01
C TYR A 230 11.57 6.64 6.49
N ALA A 231 11.98 7.68 5.77
CA ALA A 231 12.19 7.64 4.33
C ALA A 231 13.29 6.64 3.97
N ALA A 232 14.41 6.65 4.69
CA ALA A 232 15.49 5.69 4.50
C ALA A 232 15.01 4.25 4.73
N ALA A 233 14.25 3.99 5.79
CA ALA A 233 13.68 2.67 6.04
C ALA A 233 12.70 2.22 4.94
N LYS A 234 11.80 3.12 4.48
CA LYS A 234 10.83 2.81 3.41
C LYS A 234 11.49 2.60 2.04
N ALA A 235 12.58 3.32 1.75
CA ALA A 235 13.44 3.05 0.60
C ALA A 235 14.06 1.64 0.71
N GLY A 236 14.60 1.31 1.89
CA GLY A 236 15.21 0.02 2.20
C GLY A 236 14.26 -1.17 1.99
N ILE A 237 13.03 -1.11 2.49
CA ILE A 237 12.07 -2.21 2.30
C ILE A 237 11.56 -2.32 0.86
N THR A 238 11.58 -1.22 0.10
CA THR A 238 11.26 -1.24 -1.34
C THR A 238 12.35 -1.98 -2.11
N ALA A 239 13.62 -1.72 -1.79
CA ALA A 239 14.75 -2.45 -2.35
C ALA A 239 14.71 -3.93 -1.93
N LEU A 240 14.49 -4.21 -0.64
CA LEU A 240 14.30 -5.57 -0.12
C LEU A 240 13.24 -6.32 -0.92
N HIS A 241 12.06 -5.72 -1.12
CA HIS A 241 10.97 -6.36 -1.85
C HIS A 241 11.36 -6.69 -3.29
N LYS A 242 12.01 -5.76 -3.99
CA LYS A 242 12.45 -5.96 -5.37
C LYS A 242 13.48 -7.10 -5.47
N SER A 243 14.44 -7.14 -4.55
CA SER A 243 15.44 -8.22 -4.48
C SER A 243 14.79 -9.57 -4.17
N LEU A 244 13.91 -9.62 -3.17
CA LEU A 244 13.18 -10.83 -2.81
C LEU A 244 12.31 -11.35 -3.96
N ALA A 245 11.59 -10.47 -4.65
CA ALA A 245 10.79 -10.86 -5.81
C ALA A 245 11.66 -11.44 -6.95
N ALA A 246 12.88 -10.93 -7.13
CA ALA A 246 13.83 -11.48 -8.08
C ALA A 246 14.36 -12.87 -7.67
N GLU A 247 14.66 -13.06 -6.37
CA GLU A 247 15.07 -14.35 -5.80
C GLU A 247 13.97 -15.42 -5.92
N LEU A 248 12.70 -15.03 -5.71
CA LEU A 248 11.55 -15.92 -5.76
C LEU A 248 11.06 -16.27 -7.17
N LYS A 249 11.71 -15.79 -8.24
CA LYS A 249 11.35 -16.16 -9.62
C LYS A 249 11.38 -17.65 -9.89
N SER A 250 12.25 -18.39 -9.18
CA SER A 250 12.34 -19.86 -9.26
C SER A 250 11.24 -20.58 -8.49
N THR A 251 10.47 -19.86 -7.67
CA THR A 251 9.38 -20.39 -6.85
C THR A 251 8.09 -19.64 -7.20
N PRO A 252 7.54 -19.86 -8.41
CA PRO A 252 6.45 -19.03 -8.95
C PRO A 252 5.19 -19.04 -8.08
N GLU A 253 5.07 -19.97 -7.15
CA GLU A 253 3.91 -20.21 -6.31
C GLU A 253 3.83 -19.22 -5.14
N ILE A 254 4.96 -18.58 -4.84
CA ILE A 254 5.06 -17.49 -3.86
C ILE A 254 4.88 -16.17 -4.58
N LYS A 255 3.84 -15.44 -4.19
CA LYS A 255 3.51 -14.13 -4.74
C LYS A 255 4.09 -13.02 -3.89
N THR A 256 4.39 -11.91 -4.53
CA THR A 256 4.91 -10.71 -3.87
C THR A 256 4.11 -9.50 -4.29
N ILE A 257 3.59 -8.75 -3.32
CA ILE A 257 2.84 -7.52 -3.53
C ILE A 257 3.56 -6.35 -2.87
N LEU A 258 3.99 -5.37 -3.66
CA LEU A 258 4.54 -4.12 -3.14
C LEU A 258 3.45 -3.07 -3.13
N VAL A 259 3.25 -2.39 -2.01
CA VAL A 259 2.26 -1.31 -1.87
C VAL A 259 2.98 -0.03 -1.50
N SER A 260 2.90 0.99 -2.35
CA SER A 260 3.49 2.31 -2.14
C SER A 260 2.38 3.37 -2.05
N PRO A 261 1.76 3.53 -0.87
CA PRO A 261 0.78 4.57 -0.63
C PRO A 261 1.42 5.96 -0.49
N GLY A 262 0.65 6.97 -0.89
CA GLY A 262 0.82 8.38 -0.54
C GLY A 262 0.47 8.65 0.93
N GLN A 263 0.10 9.88 1.24
CA GLN A 263 -0.31 10.25 2.60
C GLN A 263 -1.64 9.55 2.95
N LEU A 264 -1.64 8.80 4.06
CA LEU A 264 -2.83 8.12 4.59
C LEU A 264 -3.42 8.88 5.77
N SER A 265 -4.76 8.96 5.84
CA SER A 265 -5.50 9.44 7.02
C SER A 265 -5.53 8.36 8.11
N THR A 266 -4.38 8.10 8.74
CA THR A 266 -4.25 7.11 9.83
C THR A 266 -3.77 7.76 11.12
N PRO A 267 -3.98 7.11 12.28
CA PRO A 267 -3.41 7.58 13.55
C PRO A 267 -1.88 7.75 13.51
N LEU A 268 -1.17 7.06 12.60
CA LEU A 268 0.28 7.16 12.44
C LEU A 268 0.72 8.55 11.96
N PHE A 269 -0.07 9.21 11.11
CA PHE A 269 0.23 10.53 10.54
C PHE A 269 -0.69 11.63 11.08
N ASN A 270 -1.15 11.47 12.33
CA ASN A 270 -2.01 12.47 12.95
C ASN A 270 -1.32 13.84 13.03
N GLY A 271 -2.05 14.88 12.63
CA GLY A 271 -1.56 16.26 12.61
C GLY A 271 -0.89 16.71 11.31
N VAL A 272 -0.52 15.82 10.38
CA VAL A 272 0.15 16.22 9.12
C VAL A 272 -0.79 17.08 8.27
N GLN A 273 -0.29 18.23 7.81
CA GLN A 273 -0.99 19.08 6.85
C GLN A 273 -0.68 18.63 5.42
N THR A 274 -1.73 18.42 4.63
CA THR A 274 -1.61 18.15 3.21
C THR A 274 -1.46 19.46 2.46
N PRO A 275 -0.33 19.71 1.79
CA PRO A 275 -0.06 21.03 1.23
C PRO A 275 -0.90 21.33 -0.02
N ASN A 276 -1.32 20.30 -0.77
CA ASN A 276 -2.19 20.46 -1.92
C ASN A 276 -2.99 19.18 -2.23
N SER A 277 -4.30 19.19 -1.91
CA SER A 277 -5.20 18.05 -2.11
C SER A 277 -5.48 17.71 -3.58
N PHE A 278 -5.17 18.61 -4.52
CA PHE A 278 -5.35 18.38 -5.96
C PHE A 278 -4.27 17.44 -6.53
N PHE A 279 -3.00 17.68 -6.18
CA PHE A 279 -1.84 16.92 -6.67
C PHE A 279 -1.47 15.73 -5.77
N ALA A 280 -1.68 15.87 -4.47
CA ALA A 280 -1.38 14.84 -3.48
C ALA A 280 -2.59 14.64 -2.55
N PRO A 281 -3.69 14.04 -3.05
CA PRO A 281 -4.86 13.80 -2.22
C PRO A 281 -4.53 12.82 -1.09
N VAL A 282 -5.11 13.08 0.08
CA VAL A 282 -5.04 12.14 1.20
C VAL A 282 -5.84 10.91 0.85
N LEU A 283 -5.24 9.75 1.07
CA LEU A 283 -5.89 8.47 0.90
C LEU A 283 -6.61 8.06 2.18
N GLU A 284 -7.86 7.65 2.01
CA GLU A 284 -8.60 6.96 3.06
C GLU A 284 -8.04 5.54 3.23
N PRO A 285 -7.76 5.09 4.47
CA PRO A 285 -7.21 3.75 4.71
C PRO A 285 -8.08 2.63 4.13
N VAL A 286 -9.40 2.83 4.07
CA VAL A 286 -10.35 1.90 3.47
C VAL A 286 -10.12 1.70 1.98
N ASP A 287 -9.78 2.76 1.24
CA ASP A 287 -9.51 2.68 -0.20
C ASP A 287 -8.22 1.88 -0.46
N VAL A 288 -7.19 2.09 0.38
CA VAL A 288 -5.95 1.30 0.31
C VAL A 288 -6.18 -0.15 0.70
N ALA A 289 -6.94 -0.41 1.77
CA ALA A 289 -7.29 -1.77 2.20
C ALA A 289 -7.99 -2.54 1.09
N LYS A 290 -8.96 -1.91 0.39
CA LYS A 290 -9.66 -2.53 -0.75
C LYS A 290 -8.71 -2.96 -1.87
N GLU A 291 -7.78 -2.08 -2.26
CA GLU A 291 -6.82 -2.38 -3.33
C GLU A 291 -5.82 -3.48 -2.91
N VAL A 292 -5.36 -3.46 -1.65
CA VAL A 292 -4.49 -4.52 -1.11
C VAL A 292 -5.22 -5.87 -1.09
N ILE A 293 -6.46 -5.90 -0.60
CA ILE A 293 -7.28 -7.10 -0.56
C ILE A 293 -7.56 -7.60 -1.98
N ALA A 294 -7.95 -6.73 -2.90
CA ALA A 294 -8.19 -7.10 -4.29
C ALA A 294 -6.93 -7.69 -4.97
N ALA A 295 -5.74 -7.16 -4.67
CA ALA A 295 -4.49 -7.70 -5.20
C ALA A 295 -4.17 -9.08 -4.60
N ILE A 296 -4.37 -9.27 -3.30
CA ILE A 296 -4.20 -10.58 -2.65
C ILE A 296 -5.20 -11.59 -3.23
N ASP A 297 -6.50 -11.25 -3.28
CA ASP A 297 -7.59 -12.08 -3.79
C ASP A 297 -7.36 -12.49 -5.26
N SER A 298 -6.69 -11.64 -6.05
CA SER A 298 -6.32 -11.97 -7.45
C SER A 298 -5.30 -13.10 -7.57
N GLY A 299 -4.62 -13.45 -6.47
CA GLY A 299 -3.57 -14.47 -6.43
C GLY A 299 -2.33 -14.15 -7.28
N SER A 300 -2.18 -12.91 -7.74
CA SER A 300 -1.07 -12.47 -8.59
C SER A 300 -0.08 -11.61 -7.82
N SER A 301 1.19 -11.65 -8.21
CA SER A 301 2.15 -10.63 -7.78
C SER A 301 1.73 -9.26 -8.36
N ALA A 302 1.97 -8.19 -7.60
CA ALA A 302 1.54 -6.85 -8.00
C ALA A 302 2.45 -5.76 -7.43
N VAL A 303 2.49 -4.62 -8.12
CA VAL A 303 3.07 -3.37 -7.60
C VAL A 303 1.96 -2.32 -7.60
N LEU A 304 1.44 -2.03 -6.42
CA LEU A 304 0.40 -1.05 -6.20
C LEU A 304 1.05 0.26 -5.77
N ALA A 305 0.85 1.32 -6.55
CA ALA A 305 1.19 2.67 -6.13
C ALA A 305 -0.07 3.54 -6.22
N MET A 306 -0.40 4.19 -5.12
CA MET A 306 -1.62 4.98 -4.95
C MET A 306 -1.31 6.23 -4.13
N PRO A 307 -1.88 7.40 -4.46
CA PRO A 307 -2.68 7.70 -5.65
C PRO A 307 -1.88 7.58 -6.95
N LEU A 308 -2.47 7.84 -8.12
CA LEU A 308 -1.84 7.66 -9.44
C LEU A 308 -0.50 8.39 -9.55
N TYR A 309 -0.34 9.56 -8.92
CA TYR A 309 0.95 10.26 -8.92
C TYR A 309 2.09 9.37 -8.36
N ALA A 310 1.78 8.48 -7.41
CA ALA A 310 2.73 7.54 -6.83
C ALA A 310 3.31 6.58 -7.88
N ARG A 311 2.58 6.28 -8.96
CA ARG A 311 3.08 5.44 -10.07
C ARG A 311 4.20 6.11 -10.87
N TRP A 312 4.18 7.43 -10.91
CA TRP A 312 5.11 8.24 -11.71
C TRP A 312 6.11 9.00 -10.86
N ILE A 313 6.09 8.81 -9.54
CA ILE A 313 6.90 9.61 -8.61
C ILE A 313 8.40 9.45 -8.87
N ASP A 314 8.84 8.29 -9.35
CA ASP A 314 10.24 8.04 -9.73
C ASP A 314 10.71 8.94 -10.89
N TRP A 315 9.82 9.44 -11.73
CA TRP A 315 10.18 10.41 -12.78
C TRP A 315 10.66 11.74 -12.21
N MET A 316 10.31 12.08 -10.97
CA MET A 316 10.87 13.26 -10.32
C MET A 316 12.40 13.20 -10.27
N ASN A 317 12.97 12.02 -10.11
CA ASN A 317 14.43 11.82 -10.04
C ASN A 317 15.12 11.99 -11.41
N VAL A 318 14.38 12.01 -12.51
CA VAL A 318 14.90 12.21 -13.87
C VAL A 318 15.02 13.70 -14.22
N PHE A 319 14.22 14.58 -13.60
CA PHE A 319 14.24 16.01 -13.89
C PHE A 319 15.51 16.70 -13.37
N PRO A 320 15.95 17.83 -13.97
CA PRO A 320 17.02 18.66 -13.41
C PRO A 320 16.70 19.13 -11.98
N VAL A 321 17.71 19.25 -11.13
CA VAL A 321 17.57 19.58 -9.69
C VAL A 321 16.76 20.86 -9.42
N GLY A 322 16.86 21.87 -10.29
CA GLY A 322 16.06 23.10 -10.17
C GLY A 322 14.55 22.87 -10.37
N VAL A 323 14.18 22.01 -11.33
CA VAL A 323 12.78 21.62 -11.58
C VAL A 323 12.26 20.79 -10.40
N GLN A 324 13.09 19.89 -9.87
CA GLN A 324 12.73 19.12 -8.68
C GLN A 324 12.42 20.04 -7.50
N ALA A 325 13.27 21.03 -7.23
CA ALA A 325 13.07 21.98 -6.13
C ALA A 325 11.76 22.76 -6.27
N ILE A 326 11.42 23.21 -7.48
CA ILE A 326 10.15 23.92 -7.77
C ILE A 326 8.95 22.99 -7.50
N LEU A 327 8.97 21.77 -8.05
CA LEU A 327 7.89 20.80 -7.87
C LEU A 327 7.69 20.43 -6.40
N ARG A 328 8.79 20.22 -5.67
CA ARG A 328 8.75 19.97 -4.21
C ARG A 328 8.13 21.14 -3.45
N GLY A 329 8.49 22.36 -3.81
CA GLY A 329 7.92 23.59 -3.24
C GLY A 329 6.41 23.70 -3.51
N MET A 330 5.96 23.44 -4.74
CA MET A 330 4.54 23.48 -5.12
C MET A 330 3.71 22.40 -4.43
N CYS A 331 4.26 21.20 -4.26
CA CYS A 331 3.60 20.09 -3.56
C CYS A 331 3.72 20.18 -2.04
N GLY A 332 4.56 21.09 -1.51
CA GLY A 332 4.79 21.34 -0.10
C GLY A 332 5.28 20.15 0.74
N VAL A 333 5.88 19.14 0.10
CA VAL A 333 6.28 17.87 0.74
C VAL A 333 7.20 18.09 1.95
N ASP A 334 8.03 19.15 1.91
CA ASP A 334 8.99 19.48 2.96
C ASP A 334 8.39 20.30 4.12
N ALA A 335 7.15 20.75 4.01
CA ALA A 335 6.45 21.49 5.07
C ALA A 335 5.40 20.65 5.82
N GLY A 336 4.98 19.51 5.26
CA GLY A 336 3.85 18.72 5.77
C GLY A 336 4.01 18.24 7.22
N MET A 337 5.25 17.97 7.64
CA MET A 337 5.55 17.43 8.97
C MET A 337 5.61 18.48 10.09
N LYS A 338 5.61 19.78 9.77
CA LYS A 338 5.69 20.86 10.79
C LYS A 338 4.57 20.82 11.84
N THR A 339 3.45 20.18 11.50
CA THR A 339 2.24 20.08 12.34
C THR A 339 1.99 18.65 12.84
N PHE A 340 2.95 17.75 12.60
CA PHE A 340 2.88 16.36 13.03
C PHE A 340 2.78 16.26 14.56
N GLN A 341 1.79 15.52 15.02
CA GLN A 341 1.60 15.20 16.44
C GLN A 341 1.96 13.74 16.75
N GLY A 342 1.92 12.88 15.73
CA GLY A 342 2.17 11.44 15.86
C GLY A 342 1.14 10.73 16.73
N ARG A 343 1.51 9.53 17.19
CA ARG A 343 0.75 8.78 18.19
C ARG A 343 1.22 9.23 19.58
N SER A 344 0.42 10.00 20.31
CA SER A 344 0.73 10.33 21.70
C SER A 344 0.85 9.04 22.53
N ALA A 345 1.96 8.86 23.24
CA ALA A 345 2.07 7.82 24.24
C ALA A 345 1.09 8.14 25.40
N PRO A 346 0.33 7.17 25.91
CA PRO A 346 -0.41 7.38 27.15
C PRO A 346 0.62 7.47 28.30
N GLY A 347 0.96 8.69 28.75
CA GLY A 347 1.80 8.90 29.93
C GLY A 347 2.62 10.20 30.00
N GLU A 348 2.89 10.89 28.89
CA GLU A 348 3.86 12.01 28.90
C GLU A 348 3.28 13.40 29.24
N LYS A 349 1.98 13.51 29.54
CA LYS A 349 1.32 14.81 29.82
C LYS A 349 1.05 15.12 31.29
N GLU A 350 1.38 14.24 32.24
CA GLU A 350 1.12 14.48 33.66
C GLU A 350 2.27 15.13 34.44
N SER A 351 3.41 15.44 33.81
CA SER A 351 4.56 16.06 34.51
C SER A 351 4.75 17.56 34.25
N LEU A 352 3.75 18.25 33.69
CA LEU A 352 3.81 19.70 33.45
C LEU A 352 2.47 20.37 33.80
N ILE A 353 2.04 20.26 35.06
CA ILE A 353 1.29 21.29 35.79
C ILE A 353 1.74 21.28 37.24
#